data_AF-A0A430UXG6-F1
#
_entry.id   AF-A0A430UXG6-F1
#
_cell.length_a   1.000
_cell.length_b   1.000
_cell.length_c   1.000
_cell.angle_alpha   90.00
_cell.angle_beta   90.00
_cell.angle_gamma   90.00
#
_symmetry.space_group_name_H-M   'P 1'
#
loop_
_entity.id
_entity.type
_entity.pdbx_description
1 polymer ?
#
loop_
_entity_poly.entity_id
_entity_poly.type
_entity_poly.pdbx_seq_one_letter_code
_entity_poly.pdbx_strand_id
1 'polypeptide(L)'
;VWALGVALLGHRFLFSLPFLLLLGPLGSVGVVGLHLLSHLAYAIAFLPLQGRYLRLTEGLFPRRTVSPKYLSPEALETPSLAYALVQRELGRVADAVRNMLARAVRVLAQEEGGEAELEALEDKVDRLTREVVLYTAELSTRTRDERAVRFFVAASELEHLGDLVRRVVRQAAKLWAQGLTFSPEGKEDLLEAGRLVLGRLERMAAALATGDKALAEGVLSEEREVAAFLDRLRRAHLSRLESGRAESRATTLAHLDLLITLEEVSSGVDRLCRLVLEL
;
A
#
# COMPACT_ATOMS: atom_id res chain seq x y z
N VAL A 1 2.33 15.17 14.91
CA VAL A 1 3.39 14.97 15.93
C VAL A 1 3.30 15.99 17.06
N TRP A 2 3.35 17.30 16.79
CA TRP A 2 3.32 18.36 17.82
C TRP A 2 2.15 18.30 18.81
N ALA A 3 0.94 18.01 18.36
CA ALA A 3 -0.22 17.98 19.24
C ALA A 3 -0.35 16.73 20.12
N LEU A 4 0.18 15.58 19.66
CA LEU A 4 0.37 14.41 20.52
C LEU A 4 1.37 14.75 21.64
N GLY A 5 2.43 15.51 21.28
CA GLY A 5 3.38 16.08 22.22
C GLY A 5 2.72 16.99 23.25
N VAL A 6 1.81 17.88 22.85
CA VAL A 6 1.08 18.78 23.77
C VAL A 6 0.12 18.02 24.70
N ALA A 7 -0.61 17.03 24.19
CA ALA A 7 -1.51 16.20 25.02
C ALA A 7 -0.72 15.35 26.02
N LEU A 8 0.39 14.74 25.60
CA LEU A 8 1.29 13.97 26.46
C LEU A 8 2.03 14.88 27.46
N LEU A 9 2.40 16.10 27.07
CA LEU A 9 2.99 17.10 27.95
C LEU A 9 1.99 17.57 29.01
N GLY A 10 0.74 17.82 28.62
CA GLY A 10 -0.35 18.17 29.55
C GLY A 10 -0.65 17.06 30.54
N HIS A 11 -0.70 15.81 30.09
CA HIS A 11 -0.79 14.63 30.96
C HIS A 11 0.36 14.57 31.96
N ARG A 12 1.59 14.65 31.47
CA ARG A 12 2.80 14.61 32.31
C ARG A 12 2.82 15.76 33.32
N PHE A 13 2.40 16.96 32.92
CA PHE A 13 2.32 18.13 33.80
C PHE A 13 1.27 17.92 34.90
N LEU A 14 0.03 17.56 34.54
CA LEU A 14 -1.07 17.35 35.49
C LEU A 14 -0.77 16.25 36.51
N PHE A 15 -0.21 15.12 36.06
CA PHE A 15 0.13 14.02 36.96
C PHE A 15 1.42 14.26 37.76
N SER A 16 2.23 15.26 37.41
CA SER A 16 3.45 15.63 38.16
C SER A 16 3.19 16.51 39.38
N LEU A 17 2.07 17.24 39.39
CA LEU A 17 1.72 18.15 40.48
C LEU A 17 1.59 17.45 41.86
N PRO A 18 0.98 16.25 41.97
CA PRO A 18 0.94 15.52 43.25
C PRO A 18 2.31 15.02 43.73
N PHE A 19 3.26 14.77 42.83
CA PHE A 19 4.61 14.32 43.20
C PHE A 19 5.44 15.43 43.83
N LEU A 20 5.16 16.70 43.53
CA LEU A 20 5.77 17.84 44.22
C LEU A 20 5.38 17.89 45.70
N LEU A 21 4.18 17.40 46.06
CA LEU A 21 3.72 17.33 47.45
C LEU A 21 4.32 16.13 48.22
N LEU A 22 4.91 15.16 47.50
CA LEU A 22 5.54 13.96 48.06
C LEU A 22 7.06 14.12 48.28
N LEU A 23 7.63 15.30 47.99
CA LEU A 23 9.06 15.62 48.17
C LEU A 23 9.52 15.54 49.63
N GLY A 24 8.64 15.82 50.60
CA GLY A 24 8.95 15.71 52.03
C GLY A 24 8.96 14.25 52.55
N PRO A 25 7.86 13.49 52.40
CA PRO A 25 7.74 12.13 52.93
C PRO A 25 8.69 11.09 52.31
N LEU A 26 9.13 11.31 51.07
CA LEU A 26 9.95 10.34 50.30
C LEU A 26 11.44 10.75 50.21
N GLY A 27 11.91 11.63 51.09
CA GLY A 27 13.29 12.14 51.05
C GLY A 27 14.38 11.06 51.11
N SER A 28 14.11 9.89 51.69
CA SER A 28 15.02 8.74 51.76
C SER A 28 15.26 8.02 50.43
N VAL A 29 14.37 8.21 49.44
CA VAL A 29 14.46 7.59 48.11
C VAL A 29 15.38 8.40 47.16
N GLY A 30 15.68 9.64 47.54
CA GLY A 30 16.49 10.56 46.75
C GLY A 30 15.79 11.04 45.46
N VAL A 31 16.33 12.10 44.87
CA VAL A 31 15.77 12.75 43.68
C VAL A 31 15.64 11.78 42.51
N VAL A 32 16.64 10.92 42.31
CA VAL A 32 16.65 9.91 41.23
C VAL A 32 15.53 8.88 41.40
N GLY A 33 15.32 8.36 42.61
CA GLY A 33 14.28 7.37 42.86
C GLY A 33 12.87 7.97 42.76
N LEU A 34 12.69 9.22 43.17
CA LEU A 34 11.44 9.96 42.95
C LEU A 34 11.15 10.16 41.45
N HIS A 35 12.18 10.50 40.66
CA HIS A 35 12.05 10.57 39.21
C HIS A 35 11.64 9.22 38.61
N LEU A 36 12.29 8.12 38.99
CA LEU A 36 11.95 6.79 38.47
C LEU A 36 10.51 6.39 38.83
N LEU A 37 10.10 6.58 40.09
CA LEU A 37 8.75 6.28 40.57
C LEU A 37 7.69 7.10 39.83
N SER A 38 7.93 8.40 39.60
CA SER A 38 7.01 9.23 38.85
C SER A 38 6.85 8.77 37.38
N HIS A 39 7.93 8.39 36.71
CA HIS A 39 7.86 7.85 35.33
C HIS A 39 7.11 6.52 35.27
N LEU A 40 7.34 5.64 36.24
CA LEU A 40 6.61 4.38 36.35
C LEU A 40 5.12 4.62 36.62
N ALA A 41 4.78 5.54 37.51
CA ALA A 41 3.41 5.92 37.78
C ALA A 41 2.72 6.52 36.54
N TYR A 42 3.40 7.37 35.76
CA TYR A 42 2.86 7.88 34.49
C TYR A 42 2.61 6.76 33.48
N ALA A 43 3.54 5.81 33.36
CA ALA A 43 3.40 4.67 32.46
C ALA A 43 2.18 3.82 32.83
N ILE A 44 2.00 3.53 34.12
CA ILE A 44 0.85 2.76 34.63
C ILE A 44 -0.46 3.54 34.45
N ALA A 45 -0.47 4.85 34.74
CA ALA A 45 -1.65 5.70 34.58
C ALA A 45 -2.04 5.91 33.10
N PHE A 46 -1.09 5.81 32.18
CA PHE A 46 -1.35 5.93 30.74
C PHE A 46 -2.16 4.76 30.19
N LEU A 47 -1.94 3.53 30.68
CA LEU A 47 -2.61 2.31 30.20
C LEU A 47 -4.15 2.41 30.21
N PRO A 48 -4.84 2.76 31.33
CA PRO A 48 -6.30 2.89 31.33
C PRO A 48 -6.80 4.11 30.53
N LEU A 49 -5.96 5.10 30.27
CA LEU A 49 -6.33 6.34 29.57
C LEU A 49 -6.04 6.30 28.06
N GLN A 50 -5.34 5.27 27.56
CA GLN A 50 -4.94 5.15 26.16
C GLN A 50 -6.12 5.33 25.18
N GLY A 51 -7.26 4.67 25.45
CA GLY A 51 -8.45 4.79 24.61
C GLY A 51 -9.08 6.19 24.60
N ARG A 52 -8.92 6.97 25.68
CA ARG A 52 -9.39 8.36 25.73
C ARG A 52 -8.46 9.29 24.96
N TYR A 53 -7.15 9.08 25.06
CA TYR A 53 -6.18 9.82 24.25
C TYR A 53 -6.40 9.60 22.76
N LEU A 54 -6.69 8.36 22.35
CA LEU A 54 -6.98 8.03 20.95
C LEU A 54 -8.21 8.80 20.44
N ARG A 55 -9.32 8.80 21.19
CA ARG A 55 -10.52 9.56 20.79
C ARG A 55 -10.28 11.08 20.74
N LEU A 56 -9.51 11.61 21.70
CA LEU A 56 -9.18 13.04 21.74
C LEU A 56 -8.33 13.44 20.52
N THR A 57 -7.36 12.60 20.14
CA THR A 57 -6.50 12.87 18.98
C THR A 57 -7.27 12.67 17.67
N GLU A 58 -8.18 11.70 17.57
CA GLU A 58 -9.09 11.52 16.43
C GLU A 58 -10.03 12.72 16.24
N GLY A 59 -10.53 13.31 17.32
CA GLY A 59 -11.40 14.50 17.27
C GLY A 59 -10.65 15.79 16.92
N LEU A 60 -9.43 15.97 17.46
CA LEU A 60 -8.60 17.16 17.19
C LEU A 60 -7.92 17.10 15.82
N PHE A 61 -7.69 15.90 15.29
CA PHE A 61 -7.07 15.65 13.99
C PHE A 61 -7.91 14.63 13.22
N PRO A 62 -9.09 15.02 12.71
CA PRO A 62 -9.89 14.13 11.89
C PRO A 62 -9.04 13.69 10.70
N ARG A 63 -8.66 12.41 10.67
CA ARG A 63 -8.03 11.82 9.49
C ARG A 63 -9.02 12.04 8.34
N ARG A 64 -8.55 12.55 7.19
CA ARG A 64 -9.36 12.52 5.96
C ARG A 64 -9.70 11.05 5.70
N THR A 65 -10.91 10.64 6.03
CA THR A 65 -11.33 9.26 5.87
C THR A 65 -11.47 9.01 4.38
N VAL A 66 -10.72 8.04 3.86
CA VAL A 66 -10.99 7.54 2.51
C VAL A 66 -12.36 6.87 2.57
N SER A 67 -13.31 7.40 1.81
CA SER A 67 -14.64 6.85 1.65
C SER A 67 -14.96 6.62 0.17
N PRO A 68 -15.88 5.69 -0.14
CA PRO A 68 -16.49 5.57 -1.45
C PRO A 68 -17.08 6.92 -1.87
N LYS A 69 -16.99 7.21 -3.16
CA LYS A 69 -17.55 8.44 -3.76
C LYS A 69 -18.77 8.12 -4.59
N TYR A 70 -18.79 6.94 -5.21
CA TYR A 70 -19.81 6.57 -6.17
C TYR A 70 -20.79 5.52 -5.63
N LEU A 71 -20.36 4.67 -4.71
CA LEU A 71 -21.23 3.64 -4.15
C LEU A 71 -22.35 4.28 -3.32
N SER A 72 -23.60 4.02 -3.70
CA SER A 72 -24.82 4.49 -3.03
C SER A 72 -25.76 3.30 -2.81
N PRO A 73 -26.26 3.08 -1.58
CA PRO A 73 -27.25 2.05 -1.29
C PRO A 73 -28.51 2.18 -2.15
N GLU A 74 -28.96 3.41 -2.42
CA GLU A 74 -30.16 3.69 -3.22
C GLU A 74 -29.99 3.22 -4.67
N ALA A 75 -28.78 3.29 -5.21
CA ALA A 75 -28.50 2.82 -6.56
C ALA A 75 -28.65 1.30 -6.73
N LEU A 76 -28.66 0.51 -5.64
CA LEU A 76 -28.88 -0.95 -5.70
C LEU A 76 -30.26 -1.32 -6.24
N GLU A 77 -31.24 -0.41 -6.16
CA GLU A 77 -32.57 -0.59 -6.76
C GLU A 77 -32.55 -0.46 -8.30
N THR A 78 -31.46 0.07 -8.88
CA THR A 78 -31.26 0.21 -10.32
C THR A 78 -29.95 -0.46 -10.75
N PRO A 79 -29.96 -1.78 -11.05
CA PRO A 79 -28.73 -2.55 -11.28
C PRO A 79 -27.75 -1.97 -12.32
N SER A 80 -28.26 -1.44 -13.43
CA SER A 80 -27.42 -0.82 -14.46
C SER A 80 -26.65 0.40 -13.94
N LEU A 81 -27.30 1.24 -13.13
CA LEU A 81 -26.67 2.37 -12.46
C LEU A 81 -25.66 1.89 -11.41
N ALA A 82 -26.04 0.90 -10.59
CA ALA A 82 -25.15 0.31 -9.59
C ALA A 82 -23.84 -0.19 -10.20
N TYR A 83 -23.90 -0.93 -11.32
CA TYR A 83 -22.70 -1.40 -12.03
C TYR A 83 -21.83 -0.25 -12.56
N ALA A 84 -22.42 0.79 -13.13
CA ALA A 84 -21.66 1.95 -13.60
C ALA A 84 -20.95 2.67 -12.43
N LEU A 85 -21.58 2.75 -11.25
CA LEU A 85 -20.99 3.36 -10.06
C LEU A 85 -19.86 2.49 -9.48
N VAL A 86 -20.03 1.17 -9.46
CA VAL A 86 -18.97 0.21 -9.08
C VAL A 86 -17.76 0.38 -9.99
N GLN A 87 -17.96 0.46 -11.29
CA GLN A 87 -16.87 0.63 -12.26
C GLN A 87 -16.09 1.94 -12.02
N ARG A 88 -16.79 3.05 -11.71
CA ARG A 88 -16.13 4.32 -11.36
C ARG A 88 -15.36 4.23 -10.04
N GLU A 89 -15.86 3.46 -9.08
CA GLU A 89 -15.18 3.24 -7.81
C GLU A 89 -13.93 2.37 -7.99
N LEU A 90 -14.01 1.29 -8.78
CA LEU A 90 -12.85 0.49 -9.19
C LEU A 90 -11.79 1.31 -9.92
N GLY A 91 -12.20 2.26 -10.76
CA GLY A 91 -11.27 3.23 -11.35
C GLY A 91 -10.47 4.02 -10.30
N ARG A 92 -11.07 4.37 -9.15
CA ARG A 92 -10.37 5.04 -8.05
C ARG A 92 -9.39 4.13 -7.32
N VAL A 93 -9.71 2.84 -7.22
CA VAL A 93 -8.81 1.80 -6.66
C VAL A 93 -7.62 1.60 -7.61
N ALA A 94 -7.87 1.38 -8.90
CA ALA A 94 -6.84 1.19 -9.92
C ALA A 94 -5.90 2.41 -10.02
N ASP A 95 -6.44 3.63 -9.94
CA ASP A 95 -5.65 4.86 -9.86
C ASP A 95 -4.73 4.90 -8.63
N ALA A 96 -5.19 4.41 -7.48
CA ALA A 96 -4.39 4.32 -6.27
C ALA A 96 -3.25 3.30 -6.42
N VAL A 97 -3.53 2.10 -6.93
CA VAL A 97 -2.52 1.06 -7.20
C VAL A 97 -1.48 1.55 -8.22
N ARG A 98 -1.92 2.23 -9.28
CA ARG A 98 -1.01 2.88 -10.24
C ARG A 98 -0.08 3.87 -9.55
N ASN A 99 -0.63 4.74 -8.70
CA ASN A 99 0.18 5.70 -7.94
C ASN A 99 1.15 5.00 -6.96
N MET A 100 0.78 3.83 -6.40
CA MET A 100 1.69 3.04 -5.58
C MET A 100 2.88 2.55 -6.39
N LEU A 101 2.64 2.00 -7.60
CA LEU A 101 3.73 1.51 -8.45
C LEU A 101 4.63 2.66 -8.92
N ALA A 102 4.04 3.81 -9.28
CA ALA A 102 4.81 4.99 -9.62
C ALA A 102 5.72 5.46 -8.46
N ARG A 103 5.25 5.38 -7.20
CA ARG A 103 6.08 5.66 -6.02
C ARG A 103 7.13 4.58 -5.79
N ALA A 104 6.79 3.31 -5.97
CA ALA A 104 7.74 2.21 -5.86
C ALA A 104 8.92 2.36 -6.85
N VAL A 105 8.64 2.73 -8.10
CA VAL A 105 9.67 3.02 -9.11
C VAL A 105 10.57 4.19 -8.67
N ARG A 106 10.00 5.24 -8.06
CA ARG A 106 10.81 6.35 -7.52
C ARG A 106 11.70 5.92 -6.36
N VAL A 107 11.17 5.12 -5.44
CA VAL A 107 11.93 4.56 -4.31
C VAL A 107 13.10 3.71 -4.83
N LEU A 108 12.86 2.83 -5.80
CA LEU A 108 13.93 2.06 -6.46
C LEU A 108 14.97 2.96 -7.15
N ALA A 109 14.54 4.05 -7.78
CA ALA A 109 15.44 4.97 -8.48
C ALA A 109 16.33 5.75 -7.51
N GLN A 110 15.77 6.14 -6.37
CA GLN A 110 16.49 6.88 -5.32
C GLN A 110 17.34 5.98 -4.44
N GLU A 111 17.07 4.67 -4.42
CA GLU A 111 17.65 3.70 -3.47
C GLU A 111 17.45 4.11 -2.01
N GLU A 112 16.35 4.82 -1.74
CA GLU A 112 16.00 5.37 -0.46
C GLU A 112 14.48 5.38 -0.29
N GLY A 113 14.03 5.16 0.95
CA GLY A 113 12.62 5.11 1.31
C GLY A 113 12.16 3.71 1.72
N GLY A 114 10.84 3.52 1.79
CA GLY A 114 10.24 2.28 2.25
C GLY A 114 8.71 2.32 2.18
N GLU A 115 8.05 1.37 2.83
CA GLU A 115 6.58 1.23 2.76
C GLU A 115 5.81 2.45 3.27
N ALA A 116 6.42 3.28 4.13
CA ALA A 116 5.83 4.55 4.58
C ALA A 116 5.48 5.49 3.41
N GLU A 117 6.18 5.39 2.28
CA GLU A 117 5.87 6.15 1.06
C GLU A 117 4.53 5.73 0.43
N LEU A 118 4.04 4.54 0.76
CA LEU A 118 2.83 3.95 0.19
C LEU A 118 1.63 3.95 1.15
N GLU A 119 1.84 4.16 2.45
CA GLU A 119 0.83 3.98 3.52
C GLU A 119 -0.51 4.65 3.21
N ALA A 120 -0.50 5.91 2.78
CA ALA A 120 -1.75 6.63 2.46
C ALA A 120 -2.48 6.10 1.22
N LEU A 121 -1.76 5.47 0.28
CA LEU A 121 -2.35 4.86 -0.91
C LEU A 121 -2.84 3.45 -0.63
N GLU A 122 -2.11 2.69 0.18
CA GLU A 122 -2.54 1.39 0.72
C GLU A 122 -3.86 1.53 1.49
N ASP A 123 -3.91 2.46 2.46
CA ASP A 123 -5.13 2.79 3.21
C ASP A 123 -6.31 3.10 2.27
N LYS A 124 -6.03 3.71 1.11
CA LYS A 124 -7.03 4.01 0.10
C LYS A 124 -7.48 2.77 -0.67
N VAL A 125 -6.54 1.93 -1.10
CA VAL A 125 -6.84 0.66 -1.79
C VAL A 125 -7.67 -0.24 -0.89
N ASP A 126 -7.21 -0.52 0.32
CA ASP A 126 -7.86 -1.44 1.26
C ASP A 126 -9.30 -1.02 1.57
N ARG A 127 -9.49 0.27 1.92
CA ARG A 127 -10.82 0.79 2.27
C ARG A 127 -11.76 0.77 1.08
N LEU A 128 -11.33 1.22 -0.09
CA LEU A 128 -12.21 1.28 -1.25
C LEU A 128 -12.52 -0.11 -1.80
N THR A 129 -11.54 -1.02 -1.83
CA THR A 129 -11.76 -2.41 -2.23
C THR A 129 -12.77 -3.09 -1.33
N ARG A 130 -12.64 -2.93 0.00
CA ARG A 130 -13.61 -3.49 0.97
C ARG A 130 -15.03 -3.04 0.65
N GLU A 131 -15.24 -1.75 0.41
CA GLU A 131 -16.57 -1.21 0.14
C GLU A 131 -17.12 -1.70 -1.21
N VAL A 132 -16.27 -1.80 -2.25
CA VAL A 132 -16.67 -2.38 -3.54
C VAL A 132 -17.04 -3.86 -3.42
N VAL A 133 -16.25 -4.64 -2.68
CA VAL A 133 -16.49 -6.07 -2.42
C VAL A 133 -17.83 -6.29 -1.72
N LEU A 134 -18.12 -5.52 -0.66
CA LEU A 134 -19.39 -5.62 0.05
C LEU A 134 -20.57 -5.20 -0.84
N TYR A 135 -20.43 -4.11 -1.59
CA TYR A 135 -21.47 -3.61 -2.47
C TYR A 135 -21.78 -4.57 -3.62
N THR A 136 -20.75 -5.15 -4.23
CA THR A 136 -20.92 -6.13 -5.32
C THR A 136 -21.47 -7.47 -4.83
N ALA A 137 -21.14 -7.89 -3.60
CA ALA A 137 -21.78 -9.04 -2.97
C ALA A 137 -23.29 -8.81 -2.78
N GLU A 138 -23.70 -7.65 -2.26
CA GLU A 138 -25.13 -7.31 -2.14
C GLU A 138 -25.81 -7.26 -3.52
N LEU A 139 -25.18 -6.60 -4.49
CA LEU A 139 -25.71 -6.52 -5.85
C LEU A 139 -25.88 -7.91 -6.47
N SER A 140 -24.91 -8.82 -6.27
CA SER A 140 -24.99 -10.21 -6.71
C SER A 140 -26.20 -10.94 -6.12
N THR A 141 -26.49 -10.77 -4.83
CA THR A 141 -27.67 -11.40 -4.22
C THR A 141 -28.99 -10.89 -4.79
N ARG A 142 -29.04 -9.62 -5.20
CA ARG A 142 -30.24 -8.98 -5.75
C ARG A 142 -30.46 -9.33 -7.22
N THR A 143 -29.40 -9.34 -8.02
CA THR A 143 -29.49 -9.49 -9.49
C THR A 143 -29.28 -10.92 -9.96
N ARG A 144 -28.48 -11.72 -9.23
CA ARG A 144 -27.93 -13.02 -9.66
C ARG A 144 -27.23 -12.94 -11.02
N ASP A 145 -26.67 -11.78 -11.34
CA ASP A 145 -25.94 -11.51 -12.58
C ASP A 145 -24.44 -11.67 -12.34
N GLU A 146 -23.78 -12.46 -13.19
CA GLU A 146 -22.34 -12.74 -13.18
C GLU A 146 -21.48 -11.47 -13.23
N ARG A 147 -21.98 -10.34 -13.77
CA ARG A 147 -21.27 -9.07 -13.73
C ARG A 147 -20.92 -8.62 -12.32
N ALA A 148 -21.78 -8.91 -11.33
CA ALA A 148 -21.46 -8.59 -9.93
C ALA A 148 -20.26 -9.40 -9.43
N VAL A 149 -20.18 -10.67 -9.83
CA VAL A 149 -19.04 -11.54 -9.51
C VAL A 149 -17.77 -11.04 -10.20
N ARG A 150 -17.84 -10.63 -11.47
CA ARG A 150 -16.70 -10.06 -12.20
C ARG A 150 -16.16 -8.79 -11.54
N PHE A 151 -17.03 -7.88 -11.11
CA PHE A 151 -16.59 -6.68 -10.40
C PHE A 151 -16.03 -6.98 -9.01
N PHE A 152 -16.59 -7.96 -8.29
CA PHE A 152 -16.03 -8.46 -7.05
C PHE A 152 -14.60 -8.96 -7.25
N VAL A 153 -14.38 -9.82 -8.25
CA VAL A 153 -13.06 -10.37 -8.58
C VAL A 153 -12.09 -9.27 -9.00
N ALA A 154 -12.54 -8.29 -9.79
CA ALA A 154 -11.72 -7.15 -10.17
C ALA A 154 -11.25 -6.33 -8.95
N ALA A 155 -12.11 -6.15 -7.95
CA ALA A 155 -11.76 -5.45 -6.71
C ALA A 155 -10.66 -6.19 -5.94
N SER A 156 -10.81 -7.50 -5.75
CA SER A 156 -9.82 -8.34 -5.08
C SER A 156 -8.49 -8.40 -5.83
N GLU A 157 -8.52 -8.47 -7.16
CA GLU A 157 -7.31 -8.46 -7.99
C GLU A 157 -6.55 -7.12 -7.86
N LEU A 158 -7.26 -5.99 -7.78
CA LEU A 158 -6.62 -4.69 -7.55
C LEU A 158 -5.97 -4.56 -6.16
N GLU A 159 -6.60 -5.09 -5.10
CA GLU A 159 -5.98 -5.17 -3.77
C GLU A 159 -4.70 -6.02 -3.82
N HIS A 160 -4.77 -7.19 -4.46
CA HIS A 160 -3.61 -8.05 -4.62
C HIS A 160 -2.46 -7.36 -5.37
N LEU A 161 -2.76 -6.61 -6.44
CA LEU A 161 -1.76 -5.79 -7.13
C LEU A 161 -1.14 -4.73 -6.20
N GLY A 162 -1.93 -4.09 -5.34
CA GLY A 162 -1.44 -3.18 -4.31
C GLY A 162 -0.43 -3.83 -3.36
N ASP A 163 -0.73 -5.03 -2.89
CA ASP A 163 0.16 -5.81 -2.01
C ASP A 163 1.47 -6.25 -2.68
N LEU A 164 1.41 -6.62 -3.95
CA LEU A 164 2.61 -6.93 -4.73
C LEU A 164 3.51 -5.69 -4.86
N VAL A 165 2.93 -4.52 -5.14
CA VAL A 165 3.68 -3.25 -5.21
C VAL A 165 4.31 -2.91 -3.86
N ARG A 166 3.62 -3.15 -2.74
CA ARG A 166 4.23 -2.98 -1.40
C ARG A 166 5.39 -3.93 -1.18
N ARG A 167 5.26 -5.18 -1.63
CA ARG A 167 6.35 -6.18 -1.55
C ARG A 167 7.60 -5.69 -2.26
N VAL A 168 7.49 -5.09 -3.45
CA VAL A 168 8.61 -4.49 -4.19
C VAL A 168 9.38 -3.51 -3.31
N VAL A 169 8.67 -2.54 -2.71
CA VAL A 169 9.30 -1.51 -1.87
C VAL A 169 9.90 -2.10 -0.60
N ARG A 170 9.16 -2.98 0.08
CA ARG A 170 9.60 -3.63 1.33
C ARG A 170 10.89 -4.40 1.14
N GLN A 171 11.00 -5.13 0.04
CA GLN A 171 12.15 -5.95 -0.27
C GLN A 171 13.39 -5.12 -0.60
N ALA A 172 13.23 -4.08 -1.40
CA ALA A 172 14.31 -3.14 -1.71
C ALA A 172 14.80 -2.43 -0.45
N ALA A 173 13.88 -1.93 0.39
CA ALA A 173 14.22 -1.28 1.66
C ALA A 173 14.94 -2.24 2.63
N LYS A 174 14.51 -3.50 2.72
CA LYS A 174 15.18 -4.52 3.54
C LYS A 174 16.62 -4.78 3.10
N LEU A 175 16.90 -4.69 1.80
CA LEU A 175 18.24 -4.85 1.23
C LEU A 175 19.12 -3.63 1.56
N TRP A 176 18.62 -2.42 1.38
CA TRP A 176 19.35 -1.20 1.71
C TRP A 176 19.64 -1.08 3.21
N ALA A 177 18.73 -1.53 4.07
CA ALA A 177 18.94 -1.59 5.52
C ALA A 177 20.12 -2.50 5.93
N GLN A 178 20.58 -3.39 5.04
CA GLN A 178 21.77 -4.23 5.25
C GLN A 178 23.05 -3.60 4.70
N GLY A 179 22.98 -2.37 4.17
CA GLY A 179 24.10 -1.69 3.52
C GLY A 179 24.42 -2.25 2.13
N LEU A 180 23.52 -3.03 1.54
CA LEU A 180 23.66 -3.57 0.20
C LEU A 180 23.00 -2.65 -0.82
N THR A 181 23.53 -2.64 -2.04
CA THR A 181 22.99 -1.89 -3.19
C THR A 181 23.05 -2.75 -4.43
N PHE A 182 22.16 -2.50 -5.38
CA PHE A 182 22.19 -3.22 -6.66
C PHE A 182 23.39 -2.74 -7.48
N SER A 183 23.89 -3.60 -8.38
CA SER A 183 24.79 -3.12 -9.43
C SER A 183 24.09 -2.04 -10.28
N PRO A 184 24.81 -1.07 -10.86
CA PRO A 184 24.21 -0.04 -11.72
C PRO A 184 23.32 -0.62 -12.82
N GLU A 185 23.77 -1.70 -13.47
CA GLU A 185 23.01 -2.42 -14.49
C GLU A 185 21.80 -3.15 -13.89
N GLY A 186 21.98 -3.78 -12.73
CA GLY A 186 20.87 -4.44 -12.03
C GLY A 186 19.80 -3.46 -11.55
N LYS A 187 20.19 -2.23 -11.20
CA LYS A 187 19.25 -1.15 -10.86
C LYS A 187 18.47 -0.72 -12.10
N GLU A 188 19.15 -0.49 -13.23
CA GLU A 188 18.47 -0.07 -14.45
C GLU A 188 17.49 -1.14 -14.94
N ASP A 189 17.86 -2.43 -14.92
CA ASP A 189 16.96 -3.54 -15.25
C ASP A 189 15.64 -3.47 -14.45
N LEU A 190 15.73 -3.24 -13.13
CA LEU A 190 14.56 -3.13 -12.25
C LEU A 190 13.72 -1.89 -12.56
N LEU A 191 14.37 -0.77 -12.92
CA LEU A 191 13.67 0.47 -13.29
C LEU A 191 12.98 0.33 -14.64
N GLU A 192 13.62 -0.29 -15.64
CA GLU A 192 12.99 -0.57 -16.93
C GLU A 192 11.79 -1.51 -16.78
N ALA A 193 11.93 -2.59 -16.01
CA ALA A 193 10.81 -3.48 -15.68
C ALA A 193 9.67 -2.72 -14.97
N GLY A 194 9.99 -1.93 -13.95
CA GLY A 194 9.01 -1.15 -13.20
C GLY A 194 8.26 -0.12 -14.07
N ARG A 195 8.98 0.59 -14.97
CA ARG A 195 8.39 1.56 -15.91
C ARG A 195 7.51 0.88 -16.95
N LEU A 196 7.94 -0.26 -17.49
CA LEU A 196 7.15 -1.05 -18.44
C LEU A 196 5.83 -1.49 -17.81
N VAL A 197 5.89 -2.10 -16.62
CA VAL A 197 4.70 -2.57 -15.90
C VAL A 197 3.80 -1.39 -15.48
N LEU A 198 4.37 -0.25 -15.10
CA LEU A 198 3.60 0.97 -14.81
C LEU A 198 2.80 1.46 -16.01
N GLY A 199 3.39 1.49 -17.21
CA GLY A 199 2.68 1.89 -18.43
C GLY A 199 1.56 0.92 -18.83
N ARG A 200 1.70 -0.38 -18.52
CA ARG A 200 0.62 -1.36 -18.68
C ARG A 200 -0.51 -1.13 -17.68
N LEU A 201 -0.15 -0.91 -16.41
CA LEU A 201 -1.08 -0.63 -15.32
C LEU A 201 -1.88 0.66 -15.56
N GLU A 202 -1.26 1.69 -16.12
CA GLU A 202 -1.89 2.94 -16.54
C GLU A 202 -3.02 2.72 -17.55
N ARG A 203 -2.73 1.97 -18.61
CA ARG A 203 -3.71 1.66 -19.66
C ARG A 203 -4.81 0.73 -19.16
N MET A 204 -4.48 -0.27 -18.35
CA MET A 204 -5.48 -1.12 -17.69
C MET A 204 -6.41 -0.31 -16.78
N ALA A 205 -5.86 0.60 -15.96
CA ALA A 205 -6.67 1.45 -15.09
C ALA A 205 -7.63 2.35 -15.90
N ALA A 206 -7.17 2.87 -17.04
CA ALA A 206 -8.02 3.61 -17.97
C ALA A 206 -9.11 2.73 -18.60
N ALA A 207 -8.75 1.54 -19.07
CA ALA A 207 -9.69 0.56 -19.62
C ALA A 207 -10.77 0.18 -18.61
N LEU A 208 -10.39 -0.13 -17.36
CA LEU A 208 -11.31 -0.51 -16.30
C LEU A 208 -12.23 0.66 -15.90
N ALA A 209 -11.69 1.87 -15.77
CA ALA A 209 -12.48 3.04 -15.40
C ALA A 209 -13.52 3.44 -16.47
N THR A 210 -13.23 3.18 -17.75
CA THR A 210 -14.06 3.61 -18.88
C THR A 210 -14.87 2.47 -19.51
N GLY A 211 -14.49 1.22 -19.29
CA GLY A 211 -15.04 0.06 -19.98
C GLY A 211 -14.52 -0.08 -21.41
N ASP A 212 -13.44 0.62 -21.75
CA ASP A 212 -12.87 0.61 -23.10
C ASP A 212 -12.12 -0.71 -23.37
N LYS A 213 -12.77 -1.58 -24.15
CA LYS A 213 -12.25 -2.88 -24.54
C LYS A 213 -11.03 -2.79 -25.46
N ALA A 214 -10.93 -1.74 -26.29
CA ALA A 214 -9.79 -1.57 -27.19
C ALA A 214 -8.49 -1.28 -26.41
N LEU A 215 -8.58 -0.51 -25.31
CA LEU A 215 -7.45 -0.32 -24.40
C LEU A 215 -7.01 -1.64 -23.74
N ALA A 216 -7.97 -2.45 -23.29
CA ALA A 216 -7.70 -3.76 -22.68
C ALA A 216 -7.06 -4.74 -23.69
N GLU A 217 -7.58 -4.82 -24.92
CA GLU A 217 -7.01 -5.62 -26.00
C GLU A 217 -5.58 -5.19 -26.35
N GLY A 218 -5.33 -3.88 -26.39
CA GLY A 218 -3.99 -3.34 -26.61
C GLY A 218 -2.98 -3.81 -25.57
N VAL A 219 -3.35 -3.77 -24.28
CA VAL A 219 -2.47 -4.25 -23.19
C VAL A 219 -2.22 -5.76 -23.30
N LEU A 220 -3.25 -6.55 -23.61
CA LEU A 220 -3.14 -8.00 -23.77
C LEU A 220 -2.29 -8.41 -24.98
N SER A 221 -2.30 -7.61 -26.06
CA SER A 221 -1.50 -7.89 -27.26
C SER A 221 0.01 -7.90 -27.00
N GLU A 222 0.46 -7.22 -25.95
CA GLU A 222 1.86 -7.10 -25.54
C GLU A 222 2.30 -8.19 -24.53
N GLU A 223 1.40 -9.04 -24.03
CA GLU A 223 1.67 -10.02 -22.96
C GLU A 223 2.93 -10.85 -23.23
N ARG A 224 3.07 -11.36 -24.46
CA ARG A 224 4.22 -12.17 -24.88
C ARG A 224 5.52 -11.36 -24.93
N GLU A 225 5.46 -10.11 -25.40
CA GLU A 225 6.63 -9.25 -25.51
C GLU A 225 7.16 -8.87 -24.13
N VAL A 226 6.26 -8.55 -23.20
CA VAL A 226 6.58 -8.20 -21.81
C VAL A 226 7.20 -9.39 -21.08
N ALA A 227 6.62 -10.59 -21.21
CA ALA A 227 7.20 -11.80 -20.63
C ALA A 227 8.60 -12.07 -21.19
N ALA A 228 8.79 -11.92 -22.51
CA ALA A 228 10.11 -12.06 -23.14
C ALA A 228 11.11 -10.99 -22.67
N PHE A 229 10.65 -9.76 -22.39
CA PHE A 229 11.47 -8.69 -21.85
C PHE A 229 11.96 -9.03 -20.43
N LEU A 230 11.07 -9.45 -19.54
CA LEU A 230 11.43 -9.83 -18.17
C LEU A 230 12.37 -11.05 -18.12
N ASP A 231 12.19 -12.03 -19.02
CA ASP A 231 13.14 -13.15 -19.17
C ASP A 231 14.53 -12.68 -19.61
N ARG A 232 14.62 -11.70 -20.52
CA ARG A 232 15.91 -11.11 -20.91
C ARG A 232 16.63 -10.46 -19.73
N LEU A 233 15.92 -9.76 -18.85
CA LEU A 233 16.53 -9.17 -17.64
C LEU A 233 17.06 -10.24 -16.68
N ARG A 234 16.36 -11.37 -16.54
CA ARG A 234 16.84 -12.52 -15.74
C ARG A 234 18.13 -13.11 -16.32
N ARG A 235 18.21 -13.24 -17.64
CA ARG A 235 19.43 -13.70 -18.33
C ARG A 235 20.58 -12.70 -18.22
N ALA A 236 20.28 -11.40 -18.28
CA ALA A 236 21.26 -10.36 -18.05
C ALA A 236 21.82 -10.43 -16.62
N HIS A 237 20.97 -10.70 -15.62
CA HIS A 237 21.42 -10.95 -14.25
C HIS A 237 22.34 -12.17 -14.16
N LEU A 238 22.01 -13.29 -14.80
CA LEU A 238 22.87 -14.46 -14.85
C LEU A 238 24.25 -14.15 -15.45
N SER A 239 24.30 -13.43 -16.56
CA SER A 239 25.57 -13.02 -17.19
C SER A 239 26.44 -12.18 -16.25
N ARG A 240 25.83 -11.30 -15.44
CA ARG A 240 26.55 -10.54 -14.41
C ARG A 240 27.14 -11.45 -13.32
N LEU A 241 26.44 -12.51 -12.92
CA LEU A 241 26.94 -13.48 -11.94
C LEU A 241 28.13 -14.29 -12.49
N GLU A 242 28.05 -14.70 -13.76
CA GLU A 242 29.13 -15.40 -14.49
C GLU A 242 30.38 -14.52 -14.61
N SER A 243 30.21 -13.21 -14.84
CA SER A 243 31.31 -12.24 -14.87
C SER A 243 31.93 -11.93 -13.51
N GLY A 244 31.40 -12.49 -12.41
CA GLY A 244 31.94 -12.31 -11.07
C GLY A 244 31.56 -10.99 -10.38
N ARG A 245 30.53 -10.27 -10.87
CA ARG A 245 30.12 -8.98 -10.28
C ARG A 245 29.68 -9.14 -8.81
N ALA A 246 30.40 -8.50 -7.89
CA ALA A 246 30.23 -8.68 -6.45
C ALA A 246 28.87 -8.17 -5.95
N GLU A 247 28.43 -7.00 -6.40
CA GLU A 247 27.15 -6.40 -6.01
C GLU A 247 25.97 -7.27 -6.47
N SER A 248 26.04 -7.80 -7.70
CA SER A 248 25.03 -8.73 -8.21
C SER A 248 24.96 -10.02 -7.40
N ARG A 249 26.10 -10.56 -6.95
CA ARG A 249 26.14 -11.75 -6.06
C ARG A 249 25.54 -11.45 -4.69
N ALA A 250 25.85 -10.28 -4.12
CA ALA A 250 25.34 -9.89 -2.80
C ALA A 250 23.82 -9.65 -2.80
N THR A 251 23.25 -9.25 -3.94
CA THR A 251 21.84 -8.85 -4.06
C THR A 251 20.95 -9.82 -4.86
N THR A 252 21.50 -10.97 -5.30
CA THR A 252 20.88 -11.86 -6.30
C THR A 252 19.45 -12.27 -5.96
N LEU A 253 19.20 -12.75 -4.73
CA LEU A 253 17.87 -13.20 -4.32
C LEU A 253 16.86 -12.06 -4.35
N ALA A 254 17.29 -10.88 -3.89
CA ALA A 254 16.41 -9.71 -3.87
C ALA A 254 16.07 -9.25 -5.29
N HIS A 255 17.08 -9.15 -6.16
CA HIS A 255 16.91 -8.71 -7.54
C HIS A 255 15.96 -9.63 -8.33
N LEU A 256 16.13 -10.96 -8.22
CA LEU A 256 15.28 -11.92 -8.93
C LEU A 256 13.84 -11.89 -8.40
N ASP A 257 13.65 -11.82 -7.09
CA ASP A 257 12.31 -11.78 -6.49
C ASP A 257 11.57 -10.45 -6.76
N LEU A 258 12.29 -9.33 -6.92
CA LEU A 258 11.71 -8.08 -7.44
C LEU A 258 11.22 -8.24 -8.89
N LEU A 259 12.02 -8.87 -9.78
CA LEU A 259 11.59 -9.15 -11.16
C LEU A 259 10.38 -10.09 -11.22
N ILE A 260 10.35 -11.12 -10.37
CA ILE A 260 9.19 -12.03 -10.26
C ILE A 260 7.96 -11.25 -9.78
N THR A 261 8.09 -10.45 -8.73
CA THR A 261 6.98 -9.63 -8.22
C THR A 261 6.44 -8.68 -9.29
N LEU A 262 7.29 -8.07 -10.11
CA LEU A 262 6.87 -7.22 -11.23
C LEU A 262 6.17 -8.01 -12.35
N GLU A 263 6.60 -9.25 -12.63
CA GLU A 263 5.91 -10.16 -13.56
C GLU A 263 4.52 -10.56 -13.02
N GLU A 264 4.40 -10.80 -11.72
CA GLU A 264 3.12 -11.09 -11.06
C GLU A 264 2.17 -9.88 -11.17
N VAL A 265 2.68 -8.65 -11.00
CA VAL A 265 1.90 -7.42 -11.21
C VAL A 265 1.43 -7.33 -12.67
N SER A 266 2.32 -7.56 -13.64
CA SER A 266 1.95 -7.58 -15.07
C SER A 266 0.89 -8.64 -15.37
N SER A 267 1.02 -9.83 -14.79
CA SER A 267 0.06 -10.92 -14.97
C SER A 267 -1.31 -10.59 -14.38
N GLY A 268 -1.36 -9.87 -13.25
CA GLY A 268 -2.62 -9.36 -12.68
C GLY A 268 -3.25 -8.26 -13.53
N VAL A 269 -2.43 -7.41 -14.15
CA VAL A 269 -2.90 -6.46 -15.19
C VAL A 269 -3.59 -7.20 -16.34
N ASP A 270 -3.04 -8.32 -16.80
CA ASP A 270 -3.67 -9.14 -17.86
C ASP A 270 -5.00 -9.75 -17.40
N ARG A 271 -5.07 -10.26 -16.16
CA ARG A 271 -6.32 -10.77 -15.58
C ARG A 271 -7.40 -9.68 -15.55
N LEU A 272 -7.07 -8.47 -15.12
CA LEU A 272 -8.00 -7.33 -15.11
C LEU A 272 -8.44 -6.92 -16.51
N CYS A 273 -7.53 -6.90 -17.49
CA CYS A 273 -7.89 -6.59 -18.87
C CYS A 273 -8.88 -7.62 -19.43
N ARG A 274 -8.67 -8.92 -19.17
CA ARG A 274 -9.63 -9.97 -19.56
C ARG A 274 -11.00 -9.75 -18.93
N LEU A 275 -11.06 -9.36 -17.65
CA LEU A 275 -12.33 -9.00 -17.01
C LEU A 275 -13.03 -7.82 -17.70
N VAL A 276 -12.29 -6.79 -18.14
CA VAL A 276 -12.86 -5.65 -18.89
C VAL A 276 -13.51 -6.10 -20.20
N LEU A 277 -12.94 -7.09 -20.90
CA LEU A 277 -13.53 -7.62 -22.13
C LEU A 277 -14.86 -8.33 -21.89
N GLU A 278 -15.04 -8.89 -20.69
CA GLU A 278 -16.24 -9.62 -20.30
C GLU A 278 -17.32 -8.75 -19.65
N LEU A 279 -17.00 -7.54 -19.19
CA LEU A 279 -17.96 -6.58 -18.65
C LEU A 279 -18.81 -5.92 -19.75
#